data_AF-A0A2S7KZF5-F1
#
_entry.id   AF-A0A2S7KZF5-F1
#
_cell.length_a   1.000
_cell.length_b   1.000
_cell.length_c   1.000
_cell.angle_alpha   90.00
_cell.angle_beta   90.00
_cell.angle_gamma   90.00
#
_symmetry.space_group_name_H-M   'P 1'
#
loop_
_entity.id
_entity.type
_entity.pdbx_description
1 polymer ?
#
loop_
_entity_poly.entity_id
_entity_poly.type
_entity_poly.pdbx_seq_one_letter_code
_entity_poly.pdbx_strand_id
1 'polypeptide(L)'
;MITPEDKNAFIEILGAYYTSKVKPVLIKNSIKDAKGNTHSASMIINVMNGLPFLPIEVAIIEAVEIEKKKAAILKRKKDKLLKSAS
;
A
#
# COMPACT_ATOMS: atom_id res chain seq x y z
N MET A 1 11.69 7.59 -6.52
CA MET A 1 12.38 6.36 -6.14
C MET A 1 12.20 6.15 -4.65
N ILE A 2 11.68 4.98 -4.25
CA ILE A 2 11.51 4.60 -2.85
C ILE A 2 12.89 4.39 -2.22
N THR A 3 13.16 5.07 -1.11
CA THR A 3 14.41 4.91 -0.34
C THR A 3 14.31 3.71 0.64
N PRO A 4 15.43 3.21 1.18
CA PRO A 4 15.40 2.21 2.25
C PRO A 4 14.59 2.65 3.48
N GLU A 5 14.63 3.94 3.81
CA GLU A 5 13.84 4.54 4.89
C GLU A 5 12.35 4.52 4.58
N ASP A 6 11.96 4.92 3.35
CA ASP A 6 10.57 4.82 2.88
C ASP A 6 10.07 3.38 2.94
N LYS A 7 10.88 2.43 2.47
CA LYS A 7 10.53 1.01 2.47
C LYS A 7 10.18 0.52 3.86
N ASN A 8 11.01 0.83 4.86
CA ASN A 8 10.76 0.41 6.25
C ASN A 8 9.45 1.01 6.77
N ALA A 9 9.26 2.31 6.58
CA ALA A 9 8.01 2.99 6.97
C ALA A 9 6.77 2.43 6.26
N PHE A 10 6.88 2.11 4.97
CA PHE A 10 5.78 1.52 4.20
C PHE A 10 5.46 0.10 4.65
N ILE A 11 6.47 -0.71 4.99
CA ILE A 11 6.26 -2.07 5.49
C ILE A 11 5.58 -2.06 6.86
N GLU A 12 5.89 -1.12 7.75
CA GLU A 12 5.20 -1.00 9.04
C GLU A 12 3.70 -0.74 8.87
N ILE A 13 3.32 0.03 7.85
CA ILE A 13 1.93 0.40 7.58
C ILE A 13 1.20 -0.69 6.78
N LEU A 14 1.84 -1.19 5.72
CA LEU A 14 1.23 -2.16 4.80
C LEU A 14 1.31 -3.59 5.35
N GLY A 15 2.27 -3.89 6.21
CA GLY A 15 2.57 -5.23 6.73
C GLY A 15 3.38 -6.11 5.76
N ALA A 16 3.81 -7.28 6.23
CA ALA A 16 4.66 -8.20 5.46
C ALA A 16 4.05 -8.65 4.11
N TYR A 17 2.71 -8.72 4.03
CA TYR A 17 1.98 -9.10 2.82
C TYR A 17 1.54 -7.89 1.98
N TYR A 18 2.31 -6.80 1.97
CA TYR A 18 1.95 -5.53 1.34
C TYR A 18 1.58 -5.62 -0.14
N THR A 19 2.13 -6.58 -0.90
CA THR A 19 1.82 -6.76 -2.33
C THR A 19 0.33 -7.02 -2.57
N SER A 20 -0.35 -7.68 -1.63
CA SER A 20 -1.81 -7.89 -1.66
C SER A 20 -2.62 -6.61 -1.53
N LYS A 21 -2.06 -5.58 -0.87
CA LYS A 21 -2.68 -4.27 -0.69
C LYS A 21 -2.39 -3.33 -1.85
N VAL A 22 -1.23 -3.48 -2.49
CA VAL A 22 -0.83 -2.68 -3.66
C VAL A 22 -1.52 -3.15 -4.94
N LYS A 23 -1.69 -4.46 -5.15
CA LYS A 23 -2.34 -5.02 -6.36
C LYS A 23 -3.71 -4.41 -6.69
N PRO A 24 -4.64 -4.25 -5.73
CA PRO A 24 -5.92 -3.58 -5.99
C PRO A 24 -5.77 -2.16 -6.50
N VAL A 25 -4.76 -1.42 -6.03
CA VAL A 25 -4.47 -0.06 -6.49
C VAL A 25 -3.98 -0.07 -7.93
N LEU A 26 -3.10 -1.01 -8.29
CA LEU A 26 -2.66 -1.18 -9.69
C LEU A 26 -3.82 -1.48 -10.62
N ILE A 27 -4.76 -2.35 -10.20
CA ILE A 27 -5.95 -2.69 -10.97
C ILE A 27 -6.85 -1.46 -11.13
N LYS A 28 -7.14 -0.76 -10.04
CA LYS A 28 -7.98 0.45 -10.02
C LYS A 28 -7.42 1.53 -10.94
N ASN A 29 -6.11 1.70 -10.97
CA ASN A 29 -5.43 2.74 -11.75
C ASN A 29 -5.04 2.26 -13.16
N SER A 30 -5.45 1.06 -13.58
CA SER A 30 -5.10 0.46 -14.88
C SER A 30 -3.60 0.44 -15.16
N ILE A 31 -2.77 0.24 -14.13
CA ILE A 31 -1.31 0.13 -14.25
C ILE A 31 -0.98 -1.29 -14.68
N LYS A 32 -0.61 -1.45 -15.94
CA LYS A 32 -0.39 -2.74 -16.62
C LYS A 32 1.05 -2.90 -17.09
N ASP A 33 1.48 -4.14 -17.20
CA ASP A 33 2.72 -4.51 -17.88
C ASP A 33 2.59 -4.39 -19.41
N ALA A 34 3.70 -4.64 -20.11
CA ALA A 34 3.75 -4.57 -21.57
C ALA A 34 2.82 -5.58 -22.28
N LYS A 35 2.31 -6.59 -21.57
CA LYS A 35 1.37 -7.59 -22.07
C LYS A 35 -0.08 -7.27 -21.72
N GLY A 36 -0.35 -6.12 -21.09
CA GLY A 36 -1.69 -5.72 -20.64
C GLY A 36 -2.14 -6.38 -19.34
N ASN A 37 -1.27 -7.11 -18.64
CA ASN A 37 -1.58 -7.77 -17.38
C ASN A 37 -1.26 -6.84 -16.19
N THR A 38 -1.91 -7.08 -15.05
CA THR A 38 -1.51 -6.40 -13.82
C THR A 38 -0.12 -6.86 -13.41
N HIS A 39 0.75 -5.92 -13.01
CA HIS A 39 2.13 -6.26 -12.63
C HIS A 39 2.21 -7.33 -11.54
N SER A 40 3.26 -8.16 -11.65
CA SER A 40 3.54 -9.24 -10.72
C SER A 40 3.93 -8.73 -9.32
N ALA A 41 3.83 -9.61 -8.33
CA ALA A 41 4.31 -9.29 -6.97
C ALA A 41 5.81 -8.99 -6.97
N SER A 42 6.61 -9.70 -7.76
CA SER A 42 8.05 -9.47 -7.90
C SER A 42 8.37 -8.07 -8.41
N MET A 43 7.59 -7.56 -9.36
CA MET A 43 7.78 -6.18 -9.84
C MET A 43 7.50 -5.15 -8.74
N ILE A 44 6.43 -5.34 -7.96
CA ILE A 44 6.11 -4.48 -6.81
C ILE A 44 7.24 -4.53 -5.76
N ILE A 45 7.78 -5.72 -5.49
CA ILE A 45 8.90 -5.91 -4.56
C ILE A 45 10.16 -5.19 -5.07
N ASN A 46 10.47 -5.30 -6.36
CA ASN A 46 11.63 -4.60 -6.93
C ASN A 46 11.50 -3.09 -6.80
N VAL A 47 10.31 -2.52 -7.07
CA VAL A 47 10.06 -1.07 -6.92
C VAL A 47 10.14 -0.65 -5.45
N MET A 48 9.58 -1.45 -4.54
CA MET A 48 9.74 -1.25 -3.10
C MET A 48 11.21 -1.30 -2.66
N ASN A 49 12.06 -2.05 -3.37
CA ASN A 49 13.50 -2.13 -3.13
C ASN A 49 14.32 -1.06 -3.88
N GLY A 50 13.66 -0.07 -4.50
CA GLY A 50 14.33 1.06 -5.15
C GLY A 50 14.49 0.93 -6.67
N LEU A 51 13.88 -0.07 -7.33
CA LEU A 51 13.80 -0.07 -8.79
C LEU A 51 12.95 1.15 -9.25
N PRO A 52 13.49 2.06 -10.08
CA PRO A 52 12.75 3.25 -10.48
C PRO A 52 11.64 2.88 -11.47
N PHE A 53 10.38 2.92 -11.00
CA PHE A 53 9.21 2.76 -11.86
C PHE A 53 8.01 3.51 -11.27
N LEU A 54 7.91 4.78 -11.65
CA LEU A 54 6.99 5.76 -11.07
C LEU A 54 5.52 5.29 -10.96
N PRO A 55 4.93 4.60 -11.96
CA PRO A 55 3.53 4.14 -11.83
C PRO A 55 3.30 3.23 -10.62
N ILE A 56 4.20 2.28 -10.36
CA ILE A 56 4.10 1.39 -9.20
C ILE A 56 4.48 2.12 -7.91
N GLU A 57 5.45 3.04 -7.94
CA GLU A 57 5.79 3.87 -6.76
C GLU A 57 4.56 4.64 -6.26
N VAL A 58 3.85 5.31 -7.17
CA VAL A 58 2.62 6.04 -6.84
C VAL A 58 1.56 5.10 -6.28
N ALA A 59 1.40 3.90 -6.85
CA ALA A 59 0.45 2.90 -6.35
C ALA A 59 0.81 2.37 -4.95
N ILE A 60 2.11 2.24 -4.63
CA ILE A 60 2.58 1.87 -3.29
C ILE A 60 2.21 2.97 -2.29
N ILE A 61 2.50 4.23 -2.63
CA ILE A 61 2.16 5.38 -1.78
C ILE A 61 0.65 5.49 -1.56
N GLU A 62 -0.17 5.31 -2.61
CA GLU A 62 -1.63 5.30 -2.47
C GLU A 62 -2.10 4.16 -1.56
N ALA A 63 -1.52 2.97 -1.68
CA ALA A 63 -1.84 1.86 -0.77
C ALA A 63 -1.52 2.19 0.69
N VAL A 64 -0.40 2.88 0.96
CA VAL A 64 -0.03 3.34 2.31
C VAL A 64 -1.09 4.29 2.86
N GLU A 65 -1.51 5.26 2.07
CA GLU A 65 -2.53 6.24 2.48
C GLU A 65 -3.90 5.59 2.72
N ILE A 66 -4.27 4.58 1.92
CA ILE A 66 -5.49 3.79 2.15
C ILE A 66 -5.44 3.08 3.51
N GLU A 67 -4.32 2.45 3.85
CA GLU A 67 -4.19 1.73 5.12
C GLU A 67 -4.13 2.67 6.33
N LYS A 68 -3.45 3.82 6.24
CA LYS A 68 -3.49 4.86 7.27
C LYS A 68 -4.92 5.33 7.55
N LYS A 69 -5.71 5.59 6.48
CA LYS A 69 -7.11 6.01 6.62
C LYS A 69 -7.97 4.92 7.27
N LYS A 70 -7.80 3.65 6.88
CA LYS A 70 -8.49 2.52 7.51
C LYS A 70 -8.17 2.40 9.00
N ALA A 71 -6.89 2.50 9.37
CA ALA A 71 -6.45 2.43 10.77
C ALA A 71 -7.06 3.59 11.60
N ALA A 72 -7.07 4.81 11.06
CA ALA A 72 -7.67 5.96 11.73
C ALA A 72 -9.19 5.80 11.93
N ILE A 73 -9.91 5.28 10.94
CA ILE A 73 -11.34 4.99 11.04
C ILE A 73 -11.59 3.91 12.10
N LEU A 74 -10.80 2.83 12.10
CA LEU A 74 -10.94 1.75 13.06
C LEU A 74 -10.71 2.23 14.49
N LYS A 75 -9.68 3.05 14.72
CA LYS A 75 -9.41 3.67 16.02
C LYS A 75 -10.60 4.50 16.51
N ARG A 76 -11.12 5.39 15.65
CA ARG A 76 -12.31 6.21 15.98
C ARG A 76 -13.54 5.36 16.31
N LYS A 77 -13.77 4.26 15.58
CA LYS A 77 -14.88 3.34 15.86
C LYS A 77 -14.68 2.62 17.20
N LYS A 78 -13.48 2.14 17.48
CA LYS A 78 -13.14 1.49 18.76
C LYS A 78 -13.36 2.43 19.95
N ASP A 79 -12.89 3.67 19.84
CA ASP A 79 -13.04 4.67 20.91
C ASP A 79 -14.51 4.99 21.20
N LYS A 80 -15.35 5.07 20.15
CA LYS A 80 -16.81 5.26 20.32
C LYS A 80 -17.46 4.08 21.03
N LEU A 81 -17.14 2.86 20.63
CA LEU A 81 -17.70 1.64 21.22
C LEU A 81 -17.34 1.49 22.70
N LEU A 82 -16.08 1.78 23.06
CA LEU A 82 -15.62 1.73 24.44
C LEU A 82 -16.31 2.78 25.31
N LYS A 83 -16.52 4.00 24.79
CA LYS A 83 -17.25 5.07 25.50
C LYS A 83 -18.74 4.78 25.67
N SER A 84 -19.37 4.08 24.74
CA SER A 84 -20.78 3.67 24.87
C SER A 84 -20.99 2.44 25.76
N ALA A 85 -19.93 1.74 26.12
CA ALA A 85 -19.96 0.56 26.99
C ALA A 85 -19.57 0.87 28.44
N SER A 86 -19.21 2.12 28.75
CA SER A 86 -18.96 2.65 30.10
C SER A 86 -20.12 3.52 30.54
#